data_AF-A0A9Q0WWX3-F1
#
_entry.id   AF-A0A9Q0WWX3-F1
#
_cell.length_a   1.000
_cell.length_b   1.000
_cell.length_c   1.000
_cell.angle_alpha   90.00
_cell.angle_beta   90.00
_cell.angle_gamma   90.00
#
_symmetry.space_group_name_H-M   'P 1'
#
loop_
_entity.id
_entity.type
_entity.pdbx_description
1 polymer ?
#
loop_
_entity_poly.entity_id
_entity_poly.type
_entity_poly.pdbx_seq_one_letter_code
_entity_poly.pdbx_strand_id
1 'polypeptide(L)' 'MASSQAATQLMAFSLGSTPAIVTSDPQIAREILTSPHFADRPIKLSAKSLMFSRAIGFCSKRGLLAPP' A
#
# COMPACT_ATOMS: atom_id res chain seq x y z
N MET A 1 20.50 4.41 -7.00
CA MET A 1 20.54 4.24 -5.53
C MET A 1 20.14 2.82 -5.10
N ALA A 2 19.00 2.25 -5.53
CA ALA A 2 18.60 0.88 -5.15
C ALA A 2 19.42 -0.25 -5.82
N SER A 3 19.77 -0.13 -7.11
CA SER A 3 20.61 -1.11 -7.82
C SER A 3 22.00 -1.30 -7.21
N SER A 4 22.52 -0.24 -6.56
CA SER A 4 23.82 -0.27 -5.87
C SER A 4 23.82 -1.13 -4.59
N GLN A 5 22.66 -1.57 -4.12
CA GLN A 5 22.50 -2.41 -2.92
C GLN A 5 22.05 -3.84 -3.25
N ALA A 6 22.20 -4.28 -4.51
CA ALA A 6 21.71 -5.59 -4.99
C ALA A 6 20.20 -5.82 -4.73
N ALA A 7 19.43 -4.74 -4.55
CA ALA A 7 17.99 -4.82 -4.39
C ALA A 7 17.37 -5.40 -5.66
N THR A 8 16.64 -6.50 -5.52
CA THR A 8 15.92 -7.08 -6.67
C THR A 8 14.77 -6.16 -7.06
N GLN A 9 14.39 -6.19 -8.34
CA GLN A 9 13.35 -5.30 -8.87
C GLN A 9 12.00 -5.49 -8.16
N LEU A 10 11.73 -6.68 -7.62
CA LEU A 10 10.53 -7.01 -6.85
C LEU A 10 10.91 -8.01 -5.75
N MET A 11 10.62 -7.65 -4.49
CA MET A 11 10.87 -8.49 -3.32
C MET A 11 9.57 -8.80 -2.59
N ALA A 12 9.39 -10.04 -2.18
CA ALA A 12 8.32 -10.46 -1.28
C ALA A 12 8.91 -10.77 0.09
N PHE A 13 8.28 -10.27 1.15
CA PHE A 13 8.65 -10.53 2.53
C PHE A 13 7.41 -10.53 3.43
N SER A 14 7.56 -10.95 4.68
CA SER A 14 6.46 -10.90 5.66
C SER A 14 6.80 -9.91 6.78
N LEU A 15 5.85 -9.05 7.12
CA LEU A 15 5.89 -8.22 8.32
C LEU A 15 5.03 -8.89 9.39
N GLY A 16 5.67 -9.70 10.24
CA GLY A 16 4.95 -10.58 11.17
C GLY A 16 4.12 -11.61 10.40
N SER A 17 2.80 -11.54 10.52
CA SER A 17 1.84 -12.36 9.76
C SER A 17 1.32 -11.70 8.48
N THR A 18 1.73 -10.46 8.18
CA THR A 18 1.23 -9.72 7.02
C THR A 18 2.22 -9.84 5.86
N PRO A 19 1.88 -10.54 4.77
CA PRO A 19 2.74 -10.58 3.59
C PRO A 19 2.78 -9.21 2.91
N ALA A 20 3.96 -8.82 2.44
CA ALA A 20 4.23 -7.55 1.78
C ALA A 20 5.13 -7.74 0.56
N ILE A 21 4.89 -6.93 -0.47
CA ILE A 21 5.73 -6.87 -1.67
C ILE A 21 6.27 -5.45 -1.78
N VAL A 22 7.56 -5.32 -2.12
CA VAL A 22 8.22 -4.04 -2.35
C VAL A 22 8.95 -4.07 -3.68
N THR A 23 8.88 -2.97 -4.41
CA THR A 23 9.64 -2.75 -5.64
C THR A 23 10.44 -1.46 -5.54
N SER A 24 11.65 -1.47 -6.07
CA SER A 24 12.48 -0.28 -6.25
C SER A 24 12.61 0.13 -7.72
N ASP A 25 11.97 -0.60 -8.64
CA ASP A 25 12.02 -0.32 -10.07
C ASP A 25 10.88 0.64 -10.46
N PRO A 26 11.18 1.77 -11.11
CA PRO A 26 10.17 2.78 -11.44
C PRO A 26 9.14 2.32 -12.48
N GLN A 27 9.48 1.39 -13.38
CA GLN A 27 8.52 0.84 -14.35
C GLN A 27 7.52 -0.06 -13.64
N ILE A 28 8.00 -0.98 -12.80
CA ILE A 28 7.14 -1.87 -12.00
C ILE A 28 6.28 -1.05 -11.02
N ALA A 29 6.87 -0.07 -10.35
CA ALA A 29 6.12 0.81 -9.45
C ALA A 29 5.00 1.55 -10.18
N ARG A 30 5.25 2.00 -11.42
CA ARG A 30 4.22 2.66 -12.25
C ARG A 30 3.07 1.71 -12.53
N GLU A 31 3.33 0.47 -12.94
CA GLU A 31 2.30 -0.54 -13.22
C GLU A 31 1.45 -0.87 -11.98
N ILE A 32 2.09 -1.02 -10.81
CA ILE A 32 1.39 -1.28 -9.55
C ILE A 32 0.51 -0.07 -9.17
N LEU A 33 1.02 1.15 -9.32
CA LEU A 33 0.29 2.36 -8.93
C LEU A 33 -0.85 2.73 -9.89
N THR A 34 -0.77 2.36 -11.16
CA THR A 34 -1.82 2.63 -12.16
C THR A 34 -2.85 1.51 -12.28
N SER A 35 -2.53 0.29 -11.84
CA SER A 35 -3.45 -0.85 -11.93
C SER A 35 -4.59 -0.77 -10.90
N PRO A 36 -5.85 -0.98 -11.30
CA PRO A 36 -6.99 -0.96 -10.38
C PRO A 36 -6.96 -2.11 -9.37
N HIS A 37 -6.23 -3.20 -9.65
CA HIS A 37 -6.10 -4.35 -8.76
C HIS A 37 -5.35 -4.04 -7.45
N PHE A 38 -4.54 -2.97 -7.46
CA PHE A 38 -3.79 -2.48 -6.28
C PHE A 38 -4.37 -1.18 -5.72
N ALA A 39 -5.60 -0.82 -6.14
CA ALA A 39 -6.28 0.37 -5.64
C ALA A 39 -6.82 0.19 -4.21
N ASP A 40 -6.93 -1.05 -3.72
CA ASP A 40 -7.34 -1.33 -2.36
C ASP A 40 -6.31 -0.84 -1.35
N ARG A 41 -6.80 -0.10 -0.35
CA ARG A 41 -6.00 0.47 0.73
C ARG A 41 -6.43 -0.20 2.03
N PRO A 42 -5.63 -1.10 2.62
CA PRO A 42 -5.98 -1.75 3.87
C PRO A 42 -6.06 -0.71 5.00
N ILE A 43 -7.08 -0.84 5.85
CA ILE A 43 -7.31 0.07 6.99
C ILE A 43 -6.17 -0.10 7.99
N LYS A 44 -5.35 0.95 8.15
CA LYS A 44 -4.27 0.93 9.14
C LYS A 44 -4.82 1.27 10.52
N LEU A 45 -4.68 0.35 11.49
CA LEU A 45 -5.02 0.60 12.89
C LEU A 45 -4.30 1.83 13.46
N SER A 46 -3.08 2.11 12.98
CA SER A 46 -2.33 3.32 13.32
C SER A 46 -3.00 4.61 12.82
N ALA A 47 -3.64 4.60 11.65
CA ALA A 47 -4.40 5.77 11.17
C ALA A 47 -5.63 6.05 12.03
N LYS A 48 -6.26 5.00 12.59
CA LYS A 48 -7.33 5.13 13.59
C LYS A 48 -6.79 5.72 14.89
N SER A 49 -5.64 5.25 15.38
CA SER A 49 -5.00 5.74 16.61
C SER A 49 -4.53 7.19 16.51
N LEU A 50 -4.16 7.64 15.31
CA LEU A 50 -3.71 9.01 15.05
C LEU A 50 -4.87 9.97 14.69
N MET A 51 -6.14 9.56 14.87
CA MET A 51 -7.33 10.34 14.50
C MET A 51 -7.42 10.72 13.01
N PHE A 52 -6.62 10.09 12.14
CA PHE A 52 -6.68 10.23 10.68
C PHE A 52 -7.73 9.30 10.04
N SER A 53 -8.75 8.88 10.81
CA SER A 53 -9.80 7.98 10.34
C SER A 53 -10.58 8.51 9.13
N ARG A 54 -10.60 9.85 8.93
CA ARG A 54 -11.25 10.53 7.80
C ARG A 54 -10.28 11.14 6.79
N ALA A 55 -8.98 10.97 6.97
CA ALA A 55 -8.02 11.49 6.00
C ALA A 55 -8.14 10.71 4.70
N ILE A 56 -8.34 11.42 3.59
CA ILE A 56 -8.63 10.83 2.26
C ILE A 56 -7.57 9.79 1.86
N GLY A 57 -6.31 9.98 2.24
CA GLY A 57 -5.20 9.06 1.96
C GLY A 57 -5.16 7.78 2.81
N PHE A 58 -5.97 7.69 3.87
CA PHE A 58 -6.01 6.56 4.81
C PHE A 58 -7.40 5.92 4.91
N CYS A 59 -8.39 6.48 4.22
CA CYS A 59 -9.74 5.94 4.16
C CYS A 59 -9.81 4.77 3.18
N SER A 60 -10.34 3.63 3.61
CA SER A 60 -10.58 2.51 2.71
C SER A 60 -11.70 2.86 1.72
N LYS A 61 -11.53 2.50 0.45
CA LYS A 61 -12.52 2.73 -0.61
C LYS A 61 -13.91 2.13 -0.28
N ARG A 62 -13.98 1.19 0.65
CA ARG A 62 -15.22 0.53 1.10
C ARG A 62 -16.04 1.33 2.13
N GLY A 63 -15.54 2.47 2.63
CA GLY A 63 -16.27 3.32 3.58
C GLY A 63 -17.28 4.29 2.96
N LEU A 64 -17.30 4.43 1.63
CA LEU A 64 -18.18 5.35 0.90
C LEU A 64 -19.53 4.75 0.49
N LEU A 65 -19.78 3.46 0.82
CA LEU A 65 -21.01 2.74 0.46
C LEU A 65 -21.77 2.22 1.69
N ALA A 66 -21.67 2.89 2.83
CA ALA A 66 -22.59 2.68 3.95
C ALA A 66 -23.69 3.75 3.84
N PRO A 67 -24.98 3.37 3.73
CA PRO A 67 -26.07 4.35 3.84
C PRO A 67 -26.10 4.95 5.25
N PRO A 68 -26.73 6.14 5.41
CA PRO A 68 -26.82 6.84 6.70
C PRO A 68 -27.47 6.00 7.80
#